data_AF-A0A9D1L0P1-F1
#
_entry.id   AF-A0A9D1L0P1-F1
#
_cell.length_a   1.000
_cell.length_b   1.000
_cell.length_c   1.000
_cell.angle_alpha   90.00
_cell.angle_beta   90.00
_cell.angle_gamma   90.00
#
_symmetry.space_group_name_H-M   'P 1'
#
loop_
_entity.id
_entity.type
_entity.pdbx_description
1 polymer ?
#
loop_
_entity_poly.entity_id
_entity_poly.type
_entity_poly.pdbx_seq_one_letter_code
_entity_poly.pdbx_strand_id
1 'polypeptide(L)'
;MKNSALLKKDVADILRASLIALLISLVLVLAFALIVRWASLDGTALTIGNYVIKAVAVLIGVCVGFKGTSGGAVKGALTGLLYMLLCVFVFAVADGFKSANFNFADLLTTVITGIIAGIISVNIPRRGRTRE
;
A
#
# COMPACT_ATOMS: atom_id res chain seq x y z
N MET A 1 23.78 -10.93 17.00
CA MET A 1 23.69 -9.55 16.47
C MET A 1 23.29 -9.45 14.99
N LYS A 2 23.50 -10.46 14.12
CA LYS A 2 23.06 -10.42 12.70
C LYS A 2 21.53 -10.29 12.52
N ASN A 3 20.72 -10.97 13.34
CA ASN A 3 19.25 -10.95 13.20
C ASN A 3 18.63 -9.56 13.45
N SER A 4 19.17 -8.75 14.37
CA SER A 4 18.61 -7.42 14.63
C SER A 4 18.85 -6.45 13.48
N ALA A 5 19.97 -6.57 12.75
CA ALA A 5 20.25 -5.75 11.58
C ALA A 5 19.34 -6.11 10.39
N LEU A 6 19.04 -7.39 10.21
CA LEU A 6 18.11 -7.86 9.17
C LEU A 6 16.68 -7.38 9.46
N LEU A 7 16.22 -7.51 10.71
CA LEU A 7 14.91 -7.00 11.12
C LEU A 7 14.78 -5.48 10.92
N LYS A 8 15.82 -4.71 11.25
CA LYS A 8 15.81 -3.25 11.01
C LYS A 8 15.68 -2.90 9.53
N LYS A 9 16.36 -3.63 8.64
CA LYS A 9 16.23 -3.46 7.18
C LYS A 9 14.81 -3.81 6.71
N ASP A 10 14.26 -4.91 7.21
CA ASP A 10 12.92 -5.38 6.83
C ASP A 10 11.84 -4.40 7.28
N VAL A 11 11.92 -3.92 8.52
CA VAL A 11 11.00 -2.89 9.05
C VAL A 11 11.13 -1.59 8.26
N ALA A 12 12.36 -1.17 7.91
CA ALA A 12 12.58 0.03 7.10
C ALA A 12 11.99 -0.11 5.69
N ASP A 13 12.11 -1.29 5.06
CA ASP A 13 11.50 -1.58 3.76
C ASP A 13 9.97 -1.51 3.84
N ILE A 14 9.36 -2.12 4.86
CA ILE A 14 7.89 -2.11 5.07
C ILE A 14 7.40 -0.68 5.28
N LEU A 15 8.03 0.07 6.18
CA LEU A 15 7.63 1.45 6.49
C LEU A 15 7.78 2.37 5.27
N ARG A 16 8.89 2.25 4.56
CA ARG A 16 9.13 3.03 3.34
C ARG A 16 8.09 2.69 2.26
N ALA A 17 7.83 1.41 2.03
CA ALA A 17 6.86 0.97 1.04
C ALA A 17 5.43 1.44 1.38
N SER A 18 5.02 1.33 2.65
CA SER A 18 3.70 1.76 3.09
C SER A 18 3.51 3.28 2.98
N LEU A 19 4.55 4.07 3.28
CA LEU A 19 4.50 5.52 3.14
C LEU A 19 4.45 5.96 1.67
N ILE A 20 5.22 5.32 0.79
CA ILE A 20 5.15 5.59 -0.66
C ILE A 20 3.76 5.22 -1.19
N ALA A 21 3.23 4.06 -0.83
CA ALA A 21 1.87 3.66 -1.20
C ALA A 21 0.83 4.66 -0.71
N LEU A 22 0.93 5.13 0.53
CA LEU A 22 0.03 6.13 1.10
C LEU A 22 0.04 7.44 0.30
N LEU A 23 1.23 7.96 -0.01
CA LEU A 23 1.35 9.21 -0.78
C LEU A 23 0.75 9.06 -2.19
N ILE A 24 1.04 7.96 -2.88
CA ILE A 24 0.47 7.67 -4.20
C ILE A 24 -1.06 7.59 -4.11
N SER A 25 -1.57 6.87 -3.11
CA SER A 25 -3.00 6.72 -2.89
C SER A 25 -3.69 8.07 -2.64
N LEU A 26 -3.13 8.93 -1.80
CA LEU A 26 -3.69 10.27 -1.55
C LEU A 26 -3.79 11.11 -2.82
N VAL A 27 -2.74 11.11 -3.65
CA VAL A 27 -2.75 11.83 -4.93
C VAL A 27 -3.82 11.26 -5.87
N LEU A 28 -3.90 9.93 -6.01
CA LEU A 28 -4.87 9.27 -6.87
C LEU A 28 -6.32 9.47 -6.38
N VAL A 29 -6.56 9.40 -5.07
CA VAL A 29 -7.88 9.65 -4.47
C VAL A 29 -8.31 11.10 -4.69
N LEU A 30 -7.41 12.08 -4.54
CA LEU A 30 -7.72 13.48 -4.84
C LEU A 30 -8.06 13.68 -6.31
N ALA A 31 -7.27 13.10 -7.23
CA ALA A 31 -7.57 13.17 -8.65
C ALA A 31 -8.92 12.50 -9.00
N PHE A 32 -9.19 11.32 -8.41
CA PHE A 32 -10.44 10.60 -8.61
C PHE A 32 -11.65 11.39 -8.08
N ALA A 33 -11.53 12.06 -6.94
CA ALA A 33 -12.58 12.90 -6.39
C ALA A 33 -12.99 14.05 -7.33
N LEU A 34 -12.02 14.64 -8.04
CA LEU A 34 -12.31 15.66 -9.06
C LEU A 34 -13.07 15.09 -10.25
N ILE A 35 -12.68 13.91 -10.74
CA ILE A 35 -13.34 13.22 -11.85
C ILE A 35 -14.78 12.87 -11.47
N VAL A 36 -14.98 12.28 -10.29
CA VAL A 36 -16.30 11.93 -9.74
C VAL A 36 -17.22 13.14 -9.73
N ARG A 37 -16.72 14.29 -9.27
CA ARG A 37 -17.50 15.53 -9.20
C ARG A 37 -17.99 15.99 -10.58
N TRP A 38 -17.21 15.80 -11.63
CA TRP A 38 -17.55 16.25 -12.98
C TRP A 38 -18.39 15.24 -13.77
N ALA A 39 -18.14 13.94 -13.57
CA ALA A 39 -18.79 12.87 -14.30
C ALA A 39 -20.06 12.33 -13.63
N SER A 40 -20.41 12.81 -12.43
CA SER A 40 -21.59 12.35 -11.65
C SER A 40 -21.67 10.82 -11.55
N LEU A 41 -20.53 10.19 -11.26
CA LEU A 41 -20.41 8.73 -11.18
C LEU A 41 -21.30 8.15 -10.08
N ASP A 42 -21.86 6.98 -10.33
CA ASP A 42 -22.71 6.24 -9.40
C ASP A 42 -21.91 5.59 -8.26
N GLY A 43 -22.60 5.14 -7.20
CA GLY A 43 -21.96 4.54 -6.03
C GLY A 43 -21.12 3.29 -6.32
N THR A 44 -21.48 2.53 -7.36
CA THR A 44 -20.73 1.34 -7.78
C THR A 44 -19.37 1.73 -8.36
N ALA A 45 -19.34 2.71 -9.27
CA ALA A 45 -18.10 3.23 -9.84
C ALA A 45 -17.16 3.82 -8.78
N LEU A 46 -17.70 4.49 -7.75
CA LEU A 46 -16.90 4.99 -6.61
C LEU A 46 -16.20 3.85 -5.87
N THR A 47 -16.95 2.80 -5.58
CA THR A 47 -16.45 1.64 -4.84
C THR A 47 -15.35 0.93 -5.62
N ILE A 48 -15.58 0.65 -6.90
CA ILE A 48 -14.60 0.00 -7.79
C ILE A 48 -13.35 0.88 -7.94
N GLY A 49 -13.52 2.19 -8.16
CA GLY A 49 -12.41 3.12 -8.29
C GLY A 49 -11.50 3.14 -7.06
N ASN A 50 -12.08 3.15 -5.86
CA ASN A 50 -11.32 3.09 -4.61
C ASN A 50 -10.51 1.80 -4.47
N TYR A 51 -11.08 0.64 -4.85
CA TYR A 51 -10.33 -0.63 -4.86
C TYR A 51 -9.13 -0.59 -5.81
N VAL A 52 -9.34 -0.09 -7.03
CA VAL A 52 -8.28 -0.01 -8.06
C VAL A 52 -7.16 0.93 -7.60
N ILE A 53 -7.51 2.11 -7.07
CA ILE A 53 -6.53 3.09 -6.57
C ILE A 53 -5.68 2.47 -5.46
N LYS A 54 -6.31 1.84 -4.47
CA LYS A 54 -5.59 1.19 -3.36
C LYS A 54 -4.68 0.07 -3.87
N ALA A 55 -5.15 -0.75 -4.81
CA ALA A 55 -4.36 -1.84 -5.36
C ALA A 55 -3.13 -1.34 -6.12
N VAL A 56 -3.30 -0.35 -7.00
CA VAL A 56 -2.19 0.27 -7.75
C VAL A 56 -1.19 0.95 -6.82
N ALA A 57 -1.68 1.68 -5.81
CA ALA A 57 -0.83 2.35 -4.83
C ALA A 57 0.02 1.37 -4.03
N VAL A 58 -0.57 0.28 -3.52
CA VAL A 58 0.16 -0.78 -2.80
C VAL A 58 1.17 -1.45 -3.72
N LEU A 59 0.80 -1.77 -4.95
CA LEU A 59 1.69 -2.43 -5.90
C LEU A 59 2.91 -1.57 -6.21
N ILE A 60 2.73 -0.29 -6.53
CA ILE A 60 3.83 0.63 -6.82
C ILE A 60 4.66 0.87 -5.55
N GLY A 61 4.02 1.10 -4.40
CA GLY A 61 4.71 1.35 -3.14
C GLY A 61 5.58 0.18 -2.68
N VAL A 62 5.08 -1.05 -2.79
CA VAL A 62 5.84 -2.28 -2.49
C VAL A 62 6.99 -2.46 -3.48
N CYS A 63 6.71 -2.36 -4.78
CA CYS A 63 7.73 -2.50 -5.81
C CYS A 63 8.87 -1.49 -5.60
N VAL A 64 8.57 -0.20 -5.41
CA VAL A 64 9.58 0.85 -5.24
C VAL A 64 10.24 0.81 -3.86
N GLY A 65 9.49 0.46 -2.81
CA GLY A 65 9.94 0.51 -1.43
C GLY A 65 10.87 -0.62 -1.01
N PHE A 66 10.69 -1.84 -1.52
CA PHE A 66 11.47 -3.00 -1.08
C PHE A 66 12.89 -2.98 -1.64
N LYS A 67 13.89 -3.09 -0.76
CA LYS A 67 15.32 -3.18 -1.11
C LYS A 67 15.87 -4.59 -0.94
N GLY A 68 15.28 -5.42 -0.09
CA GLY A 68 15.66 -6.84 0.04
C GLY A 68 15.13 -7.75 -1.08
N THR A 69 15.71 -8.96 -1.18
CA THR A 69 15.27 -10.06 -2.07
C THR A 69 14.58 -11.19 -1.32
N SER A 70 14.53 -11.15 0.02
CA SER A 70 13.95 -12.22 0.84
C SER A 70 12.67 -11.79 1.55
N GLY A 71 11.76 -12.74 1.74
CA GLY A 71 10.53 -12.57 2.54
C GLY A 71 9.43 -11.77 1.86
N GLY A 72 9.39 -11.71 0.52
CA GLY A 72 8.49 -10.83 -0.24
C GLY A 72 7.01 -10.95 0.15
N ALA A 73 6.49 -12.18 0.30
CA ALA A 73 5.10 -12.40 0.67
C ALA A 73 4.76 -11.83 2.06
N VAL A 74 5.57 -12.14 3.09
CA VAL A 74 5.33 -11.69 4.48
C VAL A 74 5.50 -10.17 4.59
N LYS A 75 6.58 -9.62 4.03
CA LYS A 75 6.79 -8.17 4.00
C LYS A 75 5.68 -7.46 3.25
N GLY A 76 5.23 -8.04 2.13
CA GLY A 76 4.11 -7.55 1.33
C GLY A 76 2.81 -7.50 2.11
N ALA A 77 2.45 -8.58 2.80
CA ALA A 77 1.28 -8.65 3.68
C ALA A 77 1.33 -7.57 4.77
N LEU A 78 2.47 -7.46 5.47
CA LEU A 78 2.68 -6.46 6.53
C LEU A 78 2.62 -5.03 5.98
N THR A 79 3.12 -4.81 4.77
CA THR A 79 3.04 -3.49 4.10
C THR A 79 1.60 -3.15 3.75
N GLY A 80 0.83 -4.09 3.18
CA GLY A 80 -0.59 -3.90 2.88
C GLY A 80 -1.41 -3.61 4.13
N LEU A 81 -1.15 -4.35 5.22
CA LEU A 81 -1.77 -4.12 6.52
C LEU A 81 -1.43 -2.74 7.09
N LEU A 82 -0.14 -2.38 7.13
CA LEU A 82 0.32 -1.09 7.65
C LEU A 82 -0.23 0.08 6.81
N TYR A 83 -0.21 -0.05 5.49
CA TYR A 83 -0.81 0.91 4.56
C TYR A 83 -2.30 1.12 4.84
N MET A 84 -3.07 0.04 5.07
CA MET A 84 -4.49 0.13 5.38
C MET A 84 -4.73 0.87 6.70
N LEU A 85 -3.95 0.56 7.74
CA LEU A 85 -4.02 1.27 9.02
C LEU A 85 -3.70 2.76 8.88
N LEU A 86 -2.66 3.09 8.10
CA LEU A 86 -2.29 4.47 7.79
C LEU A 86 -3.41 5.20 7.02
N CYS A 87 -4.04 4.54 6.05
CA CYS A 87 -5.17 5.13 5.32
C CYS A 87 -6.34 5.43 6.26
N VAL A 88 -6.76 4.45 7.05
CA VAL A 88 -7.86 4.64 8.03
C VAL A 88 -7.54 5.79 8.96
N PHE A 89 -6.30 5.88 9.45
CA PHE A 89 -5.87 6.98 10.31
C PHE A 89 -5.92 8.33 9.60
N VAL A 90 -5.34 8.45 8.41
CA VAL A 90 -5.31 9.73 7.65
C VAL A 90 -6.71 10.18 7.28
N PHE A 91 -7.58 9.28 6.82
CA PHE A 91 -8.95 9.64 6.47
C PHE A 91 -9.80 9.96 7.71
N ALA A 92 -9.59 9.25 8.83
CA ALA A 92 -10.26 9.59 10.09
C ALA A 92 -9.84 10.99 10.58
N VAL A 93 -8.55 11.34 10.49
CA VAL A 93 -8.07 12.70 10.80
C VAL A 93 -8.71 13.72 9.86
N ALA A 94 -8.77 13.43 8.56
CA ALA A 94 -9.38 14.33 7.56
C ALA A 94 -10.89 14.57 7.82
N ASP A 95 -11.60 13.57 8.34
CA ASP A 95 -13.02 13.65 8.72
C ASP A 95 -13.23 14.20 10.16
N GLY A 96 -12.15 14.52 10.88
CA GLY A 96 -12.23 14.98 12.28
C GLY A 96 -12.74 13.91 13.24
N PHE A 97 -12.45 12.64 12.97
CA PHE A 97 -12.85 11.45 13.74
C PHE A 97 -14.36 11.26 13.92
N LYS A 98 -15.17 11.84 13.03
CA LYS A 98 -16.63 11.73 13.09
C LYS A 98 -17.12 10.34 12.65
N SER A 99 -16.46 9.73 11.67
CA SER A 99 -16.79 8.40 11.21
C SER A 99 -15.54 7.60 10.80
N ALA A 100 -15.01 6.78 11.70
CA ALA A 100 -13.95 5.83 11.37
C ALA A 100 -14.55 4.54 10.80
N ASN A 101 -14.97 4.57 9.53
CA ASN A 101 -15.51 3.38 8.87
C ASN A 101 -14.38 2.43 8.45
N PHE A 102 -14.26 1.33 9.19
CA PHE A 102 -13.32 0.25 8.85
C PHE A 102 -14.00 -0.74 7.90
N ASN A 103 -13.49 -0.84 6.67
CA ASN A 103 -13.98 -1.82 5.71
C ASN A 103 -13.08 -3.07 5.69
N PHE A 104 -13.64 -4.21 6.12
CA PHE A 104 -12.93 -5.50 6.11
C PHE A 104 -12.57 -5.98 4.71
N ALA A 105 -13.39 -5.67 3.70
CA ALA A 105 -13.10 -6.03 2.31
C ALA A 105 -11.87 -5.27 1.78
N ASP A 106 -11.70 -4.01 2.18
CA ASP A 106 -10.53 -3.20 1.84
C ASP A 106 -9.27 -3.74 2.52
N LEU A 107 -9.39 -4.18 3.77
CA LEU A 107 -8.29 -4.82 4.49
C LEU A 107 -7.82 -6.08 3.75
N LEU A 108 -8.75 -7.00 3.43
CA LEU A 108 -8.42 -8.23 2.71
C LEU A 108 -7.77 -7.91 1.35
N THR A 109 -8.34 -6.98 0.59
CA THR A 109 -7.85 -6.62 -0.74
C THR A 109 -6.45 -6.03 -0.68
N THR A 110 -6.18 -5.14 0.27
CA THR A 110 -4.85 -4.51 0.42
C THR A 110 -3.79 -5.48 0.91
N VAL A 111 -4.14 -6.42 1.80
CA VAL A 111 -3.24 -7.48 2.26
C VAL A 111 -2.92 -8.45 1.12
N ILE A 112 -3.93 -8.93 0.40
CA ILE A 112 -3.74 -9.85 -0.75
C ILE A 112 -2.90 -9.16 -1.84
N THR A 113 -3.23 -7.91 -2.17
CA THR A 113 -2.45 -7.13 -3.14
C THR A 113 -1.02 -6.93 -2.66
N GLY A 114 -0.83 -6.64 -1.37
CA GLY A 114 0.49 -6.53 -0.75
C GLY A 114 1.31 -7.81 -0.88
N ILE A 115 0.71 -8.98 -0.64
CA ILE A 115 1.36 -10.29 -0.81
C ILE A 115 1.81 -10.47 -2.26
N ILE A 116 0.91 -10.28 -3.22
CA ILE A 116 1.19 -10.45 -4.65
C ILE A 116 2.29 -9.49 -5.09
N ALA A 117 2.15 -8.21 -4.75
CA ALA A 117 3.15 -7.19 -5.06
C ALA A 117 4.51 -7.49 -4.41
N GLY A 118 4.50 -8.02 -3.19
CA GLY A 118 5.70 -8.42 -2.46
C GLY A 118 6.44 -9.57 -3.13
N ILE A 119 5.72 -10.60 -3.58
CA ILE A 119 6.28 -11.73 -4.36
C ILE A 119 6.88 -11.22 -5.67
N ILE A 120 6.14 -10.39 -6.41
CA ILE A 120 6.61 -9.80 -7.67
C ILE A 120 7.87 -8.95 -7.43
N SER A 121 7.86 -8.09 -6.41
CA SER A 121 8.95 -7.16 -6.14
C SER A 121 10.26 -7.85 -5.74
N VAL A 122 10.22 -9.02 -5.11
CA VAL A 122 11.44 -9.75 -4.75
C VAL A 122 11.95 -10.64 -5.88
N ASN A 123 11.09 -11.06 -6.81
CA ASN A 123 11.44 -11.92 -7.93
C ASN A 123 11.89 -11.14 -9.18
N ILE A 124 11.57 -9.84 -9.29
CA ILE A 124 12.06 -9.01 -10.39
C ILE A 124 13.58 -8.78 -10.24
N PRO A 125 14.41 -9.22 -11.20
CA PRO A 125 15.85 -9.01 -11.15
C PRO A 125 16.16 -7.52 -11.35
N ARG A 126 16.51 -6.82 -10.26
CA ARG A 126 17.04 -5.46 -10.34
C ARG A 126 18.53 -5.51 -10.69
N ARG A 127 18.87 -4.91 -11.84
CA ARG A 127 20.21 -4.91 -12.48
C ARG A 127 21.31 -4.13 -11.72
N GLY A 128 21.24 -4.07 -10.38
CA GLY A 128 22.20 -3.34 -9.54
C GLY A 128 22.24 -3.72 -8.05
N ARG A 129 21.62 -4.84 -7.63
CA ARG A 129 21.84 -5.36 -6.26
C ARG A 129 22.99 -6.34 -6.28
N THR A 130 24.13 -5.95 -5.74
CA THR A 130 25.17 -6.88 -5.28
C THR A 130 24.50 -7.93 -4.41
N ARG A 131 24.66 -9.20 -4.80
CA ARG A 131 24.23 -10.35 -4.02
C ARG A 131 25.21 -10.46 -2.84
N GLU A 132 24.90 -9.79 -1.74
CA GLU A 132 25.61 -9.99 -0.46
C GLU A 132 24.93 -11.08 0.36
#